data_AF-A0A5E7I199-F1
#
_entry.id   AF-A0A5E7I199-F1
#
_cell.length_a   1.000
_cell.length_b   1.000
_cell.length_c   1.000
_cell.angle_alpha   90.00
_cell.angle_beta   90.00
_cell.angle_gamma   90.00
#
_symmetry.space_group_name_H-M   'P 1'
#
loop_
_entity.id
_entity.type
_entity.pdbx_description
1 polymer ?
#
loop_
_entity_poly.entity_id
_entity_poly.type
_entity_poly.pdbx_seq_one_letter_code
_entity_poly.pdbx_strand_id
1 'polypeptide(L)' 'MHTQEKTLLEQALTDALKKQQCEQWLAENSEAVNAYNEEVEAHGVFSDNTRSF' A
#
# COMPACT_ATOMS: atom_id res chain seq x y z
N MET A 1 -5.53 -30.15 23.18
CA MET A 1 -5.15 -28.74 22.97
C MET A 1 -4.12 -28.62 21.84
N HIS A 2 -4.42 -29.06 20.61
CA HIS A 2 -3.46 -29.01 19.48
C HIS A 2 -3.87 -28.07 18.33
N THR A 3 -5.10 -27.58 18.33
CA THR A 3 -5.61 -26.73 17.24
C THR A 3 -5.07 -25.30 17.29
N GLN A 4 -4.78 -24.78 18.49
CA GLN A 4 -4.39 -23.38 18.67
C GLN A 4 -2.99 -23.04 18.13
N GLU A 5 -2.02 -23.94 18.27
CA GLU A 5 -0.66 -23.72 17.73
C GLU A 5 -0.65 -23.70 16.20
N LYS A 6 -1.43 -24.58 15.56
CA LYS A 6 -1.51 -24.63 14.10
C LYS A 6 -2.10 -23.36 13.52
N THR A 7 -3.18 -22.85 14.12
CA THR A 7 -3.82 -21.59 13.69
C THR A 7 -2.92 -20.38 13.88
N LEU A 8 -2.12 -20.35 14.96
CA LEU A 8 -1.20 -19.24 15.20
C LEU A 8 -0.07 -19.21 14.16
N LEU A 9 0.45 -20.37 13.79
CA LEU A 9 1.49 -20.49 12.77
C LEU A 9 0.96 -20.11 11.38
N GLU A 10 -0.25 -20.55 11.04
CA GLU A 10 -0.92 -20.19 9.77
C GLU A 10 -1.19 -18.68 9.69
N GLN A 11 -1.59 -18.03 10.80
CA GLN A 11 -1.76 -16.57 10.86
C GLN A 11 -0.44 -15.82 10.71
N ALA A 12 0.59 -16.21 11.46
CA ALA A 12 1.90 -15.59 11.38
C ALA A 12 2.52 -15.71 9.97
N LEU A 13 2.34 -16.85 9.31
CA LEU A 13 2.79 -17.05 7.93
C LEU A 13 2.01 -16.17 6.96
N THR A 14 0.69 -16.06 7.14
CA THR A 14 -0.16 -15.20 6.30
C THR A 14 0.21 -13.73 6.47
N ASP A 15 0.50 -13.28 7.69
CA ASP A 15 0.93 -11.91 7.96
C ASP A 15 2.32 -11.61 7.38
N ALA A 16 3.26 -12.56 7.46
CA ALA A 16 4.57 -12.44 6.81
C ALA A 16 4.44 -12.36 5.28
N LEU A 17 3.57 -13.20 4.69
CA LEU A 17 3.31 -13.22 3.26
C LEU A 17 2.65 -11.90 2.79
N LYS A 18 1.67 -11.40 3.55
CA LYS A 18 1.03 -10.11 3.30
C LYS A 18 2.01 -8.95 3.38
N LYS A 19 2.88 -8.92 4.39
CA LYS A 19 3.92 -7.90 4.51
C LYS A 19 4.83 -7.90 3.28
N GLN A 20 5.30 -9.07 2.86
CA GLN A 20 6.18 -9.17 1.70
C GLN A 20 5.47 -8.77 0.40
N GLN A 21 4.20 -9.17 0.21
CA GLN A 21 3.39 -8.70 -0.92
C GLN A 21 3.12 -7.20 -0.89
N CYS A 22 2.85 -6.63 0.28
CA CYS A 22 2.69 -5.19 0.43
C CYS A 22 3.98 -4.46 0.09
N GLU A 23 5.14 -4.92 0.58
CA GLU A 23 6.45 -4.34 0.26
C GLU A 23 6.76 -4.43 -1.23
N GLN A 24 6.50 -5.58 -1.87
CA GLN A 24 6.67 -5.76 -3.30
C GLN A 24 5.75 -4.83 -4.10
N TRP A 25 4.46 -4.79 -3.75
CA TRP A 25 3.50 -3.90 -4.39
C TRP A 25 3.88 -2.43 -4.19
N LEU A 26 4.34 -2.06 -3.00
CA LEU A 26 4.78 -0.70 -2.70
C LEU A 26 6.02 -0.35 -3.52
N ALA A 27 6.98 -1.26 -3.68
CA ALA A 27 8.15 -1.03 -4.53
C ALA A 27 7.76 -0.86 -6.00
N GLU A 28 6.85 -1.70 -6.51
CA GLU A 28 6.40 -1.66 -7.90
C GLU A 28 5.48 -0.46 -8.19
N ASN A 29 4.59 -0.10 -7.27
CA ASN A 29 3.69 1.04 -7.42
C ASN A 29 4.30 2.36 -6.95
N SER A 30 5.36 2.37 -6.13
CA SER A 30 5.95 3.61 -5.63
C SER A 30 6.44 4.48 -6.77
N GLU A 31 6.99 3.91 -7.85
CA GLU A 31 7.46 4.70 -8.98
C GLU A 31 6.30 5.33 -9.77
N ALA A 32 5.24 4.56 -10.04
CA ALA A 32 4.04 5.07 -10.71
C ALA A 32 3.29 6.12 -9.86
N VAL A 33 3.20 5.87 -8.55
CA VAL A 33 2.59 6.81 -7.60
C VAL A 33 3.45 8.07 -7.45
N ASN A 34 4.78 7.96 -7.39
CA ASN A 34 5.64 9.14 -7.35
C ASN A 34 5.55 9.95 -8.63
N ALA A 35 5.60 9.31 -9.80
CA ALA A 35 5.46 9.99 -11.09
C ALA A 35 4.12 10.74 -11.18
N TYR A 36 3.03 10.10 -10.75
CA TYR A 36 1.73 10.73 -10.65
C TYR A 36 1.72 11.89 -9.65
N ASN A 37 2.29 11.72 -8.46
CA ASN A 37 2.38 12.78 -7.45
C ASN A 37 3.21 13.96 -7.94
N GLU A 38 4.32 13.73 -8.65
CA GLU A 38 5.14 14.78 -9.25
C GLU A 38 4.38 15.53 -10.35
N GLU A 39 3.62 14.84 -11.20
CA GLU A 39 2.72 15.49 -12.17
C GLU A 39 1.63 16.32 -11.47
N VAL A 40 1.04 15.78 -10.41
CA VAL A 40 0.01 16.46 -9.60
C VAL A 40 0.57 17.73 -8.94
N GLU A 41 1.78 17.69 -8.39
CA GLU A 41 2.44 18.86 -7.79
C GLU A 41 2.89 19.88 -8.85
N ALA A 42 3.39 19.42 -10.00
CA ALA A 42 3.87 20.30 -11.06
C ALA A 42 2.76 20.99 -11.86
N HIS A 43 1.66 20.28 -12.10
CA HIS A 43 0.55 20.77 -12.93
C HIS A 43 -0.69 21.16 -12.14
N GLY A 44 -0.77 20.79 -10.86
CA GLY A 44 -1.97 20.92 -10.04
C GLY A 44 -3.05 19.95 -10.49
N VAL A 45 -3.89 19.47 -9.56
CA VAL A 45 -5.10 18.74 -9.95
C VAL A 45 -6.19 19.75 -10.23
N PHE A 46 -7.02 19.50 -11.25
CA PHE A 46 -8.16 20.35 -11.62
C PHE A 46 -9.09 20.69 -10.43
N SER A 47 -9.09 19.87 -9.37
CA SER A 47 -9.84 20.07 -8.13
C SER A 47 -9.20 21.01 -7.11
N ASP A 48 -7.96 21.46 -7.30
CA ASP A 48 -7.31 22.39 -6.35
C ASP A 48 -8.05 23.73 -6.29
N ASN A 49 -8.61 24.17 -7.42
CA ASN A 49 -9.40 25.40 -7.48
C ASN A 49 -10.88 25.21 -7.06
N THR A 50 -11.36 23.98 -6.83
CA THR A 50 -12.70 23.71 -6.28
C THR A 50 -12.68 23.39 -4.78
N ARG A 51 -11.48 23.31 -4.17
CA ARG A 51 -11.32 23.25 -2.72
C ARG A 51 -11.32 24.64 -2.07
N SER A 52 -12.24 25.51 -2.50
CA SER A 52 -12.62 26.69 -1.73
C SER A 52 -13.83 26.30 -0.89
N PHE A 53 -13.65 26.28 0.44
CA PHE A 53 -14.74 26.13 1.40
C PHE A 53 -15.69 27.33 1.35
#